data_AF-A0A7K7VQA4-F1
#
_entry.id   AF-A0A7K7VQA4-F1
#
_cell.length_a   1.000
_cell.length_b   1.000
_cell.length_c   1.000
_cell.angle_alpha   90.00
_cell.angle_beta   90.00
_cell.angle_gamma   90.00
#
_symmetry.space_group_name_H-M   'P 1'
#
loop_
_entity.id
_entity.type
_entity.pdbx_description
1 polymer ?
#
loop_
_entity_poly.entity_id
_entity_poly.type
_entity_poly.pdbx_seq_one_letter_code
_entity_poly.pdbx_strand_id
1 'polypeptide(L)'
;ERSVVQELLRDCLDKAYGRQVLTWDGEISAVSQDAVRDAAWARSETVIDEWDEEFDRGKVKKCKKAKRERRRHFASFQQLQSKRNFWSVTHPAKVASLSYRL
;
A
#
# COMPACT_ATOMS: atom_id res chain seq x y z
N GLU A 1 -1.27 -32.48 4.10
CA GLU A 1 -2.68 -32.06 4.00
C GLU A 1 -2.76 -30.70 3.34
N ARG A 2 -3.70 -30.45 2.44
CA ARG A 2 -3.89 -29.11 1.85
C ARG A 2 -4.70 -28.27 2.82
N SER A 3 -4.27 -27.02 3.03
CA SER A 3 -5.04 -26.06 3.83
C SER A 3 -6.38 -25.79 3.13
N VAL A 4 -7.46 -25.65 3.91
CA VAL A 4 -8.80 -25.27 3.43
C VAL A 4 -8.73 -24.04 2.51
N VAL A 5 -7.83 -23.10 2.81
CA VAL A 5 -7.60 -21.89 2.02
C VAL A 5 -7.10 -22.22 0.60
N GLN A 6 -6.23 -23.22 0.45
CA GLN A 6 -5.71 -23.62 -0.86
C GLN A 6 -6.79 -24.28 -1.72
N GLU A 7 -7.73 -25.02 -1.12
CA GLU A 7 -8.86 -25.57 -1.86
C GLU A 7 -9.84 -24.49 -2.28
N LEU A 8 -10.17 -23.56 -1.39
CA LEU A 8 -11.02 -22.43 -1.71
C LEU A 8 -10.42 -21.58 -2.83
N LEU A 9 -9.12 -21.26 -2.78
CA LEU A 9 -8.44 -20.51 -3.85
C LEU A 9 -8.48 -21.24 -5.20
N ARG A 10 -8.36 -22.58 -5.20
CA ARG A 10 -8.49 -23.40 -6.41
C ARG A 10 -9.93 -23.44 -6.92
N ASP A 11 -10.91 -23.31 -6.04
CA ASP A 11 -12.34 -23.38 -6.37
C ASP A 11 -12.93 -22.01 -6.71
N CYS A 12 -12.30 -20.91 -6.28
CA CYS A 12 -12.64 -19.55 -6.66
C CYS A 12 -12.22 -19.15 -8.09
N LEU A 13 -11.36 -19.93 -8.77
CA LEU A 13 -10.85 -19.57 -10.10
C LEU A 13 -11.52 -20.37 -11.23
N ASP A 14 -11.79 -19.66 -12.34
CA ASP A 14 -12.17 -20.15 -13.67
C ASP A 14 -13.31 -21.20 -13.68
N LYS A 15 -14.30 -21.05 -12.80
CA LYS A 15 -15.44 -21.99 -12.62
C LYS A 15 -16.77 -21.26 -12.55
N ALA A 16 -17.80 -21.78 -13.21
CA ALA A 16 -19.11 -21.15 -13.31
C ALA A 16 -19.89 -21.02 -11.98
N TYR A 17 -19.75 -21.99 -11.07
CA TYR A 17 -20.46 -22.01 -9.77
C TYR A 17 -19.53 -22.45 -8.62
N GLY A 18 -18.24 -22.14 -8.71
CA GLY A 18 -17.22 -22.64 -7.78
C GLY A 18 -16.81 -24.10 -8.00
N ARG A 19 -17.43 -24.80 -8.96
CA ARG A 19 -17.02 -26.13 -9.43
C ARG A 19 -17.22 -26.27 -10.94
N GLN A 20 -16.47 -27.20 -11.54
CA GLN A 20 -16.67 -27.61 -12.92
C GLN A 20 -18.02 -28.29 -13.07
N VAL A 21 -18.83 -27.80 -14.01
CA VAL A 21 -20.11 -28.40 -14.38
C VAL A 21 -19.89 -29.30 -15.58
N LEU A 22 -20.32 -30.56 -15.45
CA LEU A 22 -20.22 -31.55 -16.51
C LEU A 22 -21.57 -31.73 -17.21
N THR A 23 -21.55 -32.17 -18.45
CA THR A 23 -22.73 -32.66 -19.18
C THR A 23 -23.17 -34.01 -18.60
N TRP A 24 -24.34 -34.48 -19.03
CA TRP A 24 -24.83 -35.82 -18.70
C TRP A 24 -23.85 -36.93 -19.13
N ASP A 25 -23.08 -36.68 -20.18
CA ASP A 25 -22.04 -37.58 -20.71
C ASP A 25 -20.69 -37.45 -19.99
N GLY A 26 -20.60 -36.59 -18.96
CA GLY A 26 -19.39 -36.36 -18.18
C GLY A 26 -18.38 -35.42 -18.84
N GLU A 27 -18.71 -34.83 -19.98
CA GLU A 27 -17.87 -33.83 -20.66
C GLU A 27 -18.01 -32.45 -20.03
N ILE A 28 -17.10 -31.53 -20.35
CA ILE A 28 -17.18 -30.17 -19.80
C ILE A 28 -18.39 -29.45 -20.41
N SER A 29 -19.30 -28.99 -19.55
CA SER A 29 -20.48 -28.24 -20.00
C SER A 29 -20.09 -26.91 -20.65
N ALA A 30 -20.90 -26.45 -21.61
CA ALA A 30 -20.76 -25.13 -22.25
C ALA A 30 -20.61 -24.00 -21.22
N VAL A 31 -21.39 -24.07 -20.12
CA VAL A 31 -21.34 -23.09 -19.03
C VAL A 31 -19.95 -23.04 -18.36
N SER A 32 -19.29 -24.20 -18.19
CA SER A 32 -17.96 -24.25 -17.61
C SER A 32 -16.88 -23.83 -18.61
N GLN A 33 -17.09 -24.02 -19.91
CA GLN A 33 -16.19 -23.52 -20.94
C GLN A 33 -16.24 -21.99 -21.04
N ASP A 34 -17.44 -21.41 -21.00
CA ASP A 34 -17.64 -19.97 -21.01
C ASP A 34 -17.00 -19.31 -19.79
N ALA A 35 -17.20 -19.87 -18.59
CA ALA A 35 -16.55 -19.36 -17.38
C ALA A 35 -15.00 -19.32 -17.48
N VAL A 36 -14.38 -20.30 -18.14
CA VAL A 36 -12.93 -20.30 -18.38
C VAL A 36 -12.54 -19.19 -19.36
N ARG A 37 -13.33 -18.98 -20.41
CA ARG A 37 -13.09 -17.93 -21.40
C ARG A 37 -13.25 -16.54 -20.81
N ASP A 38 -14.31 -16.32 -20.04
CA ASP A 38 -14.58 -15.07 -19.35
C ASP A 38 -13.48 -14.73 -18.35
N ALA A 39 -13.00 -15.72 -17.59
CA ALA A 39 -11.89 -15.49 -16.68
C ALA A 39 -10.57 -15.18 -17.41
N ALA A 40 -10.34 -15.82 -18.57
CA ALA A 40 -9.20 -15.47 -19.42
C ALA A 40 -9.31 -14.05 -19.99
N TRP A 41 -10.50 -13.63 -20.41
CA TRP A 41 -10.77 -12.28 -20.90
C TRP A 41 -10.62 -11.23 -19.81
N ALA A 42 -11.19 -11.46 -18.63
CA ALA A 42 -11.06 -10.55 -17.49
C ALA A 42 -9.60 -10.32 -17.09
N ARG A 43 -8.75 -11.37 -17.14
CA ARG A 43 -7.30 -11.24 -16.91
C ARG A 43 -6.58 -10.42 -17.98
N SER A 44 -7.06 -10.44 -19.22
CA SER A 44 -6.51 -9.60 -20.30
C SER A 44 -7.10 -8.20 -20.34
N GLU A 45 -8.29 -8.02 -19.75
CA GLU A 45 -9.04 -6.77 -19.71
C GLU A 45 -8.72 -5.93 -18.48
N THR A 46 -7.89 -6.42 -17.54
CA THR A 46 -7.19 -5.55 -16.60
C THR A 46 -6.18 -4.69 -17.37
N VAL A 47 -6.70 -3.71 -18.08
CA VAL A 47 -5.98 -2.59 -18.67
C VAL A 47 -5.53 -1.77 -17.48
N ILE A 48 -4.30 -1.98 -17.05
CA ILE A 48 -3.62 -1.09 -16.11
C ILE A 48 -3.57 0.27 -16.81
N ASP A 49 -4.41 1.20 -16.39
CA ASP A 49 -4.41 2.57 -16.89
C ASP A 49 -3.61 3.47 -15.94
N GLU A 50 -3.42 4.73 -16.34
CA GLU A 50 -2.64 5.70 -15.57
C GLU A 50 -3.23 5.96 -14.17
N TRP A 51 -4.48 5.58 -13.91
CA TRP A 51 -5.14 5.78 -12.62
C TRP A 51 -4.69 4.76 -11.57
N ASP A 52 -4.44 3.51 -11.96
CA ASP A 52 -3.96 2.47 -11.04
C ASP A 52 -2.58 2.84 -10.45
N GLU A 53 -1.69 3.42 -11.26
CA GLU A 53 -0.36 3.83 -10.80
C GLU A 53 -0.41 5.00 -9.79
N GLU A 54 -1.33 5.95 -10.00
CA GLU A 54 -1.47 7.12 -9.12
C GLU A 54 -2.14 6.75 -7.78
N PHE A 55 -3.06 5.78 -7.81
CA PHE A 55 -3.70 5.23 -6.62
C PHE A 55 -2.70 4.42 -5.77
N ASP A 56 -1.91 3.54 -6.40
CA ASP A 56 -0.89 2.72 -5.72
C ASP A 56 0.23 3.56 -5.09
N ARG A 57 0.55 4.71 -5.68
CA ARG A 57 1.53 5.66 -5.11
C ARG A 57 1.07 6.28 -3.80
N GLY A 58 -0.24 6.32 -3.56
CA GLY A 58 -0.84 6.90 -2.36
C GLY A 58 -0.56 8.41 -2.20
N LYS A 59 -1.04 8.98 -1.09
CA LYS A 59 -0.94 10.42 -0.82
C LYS A 59 0.43 10.80 -0.25
N VAL A 60 1.33 11.28 -1.12
CA VAL A 60 2.64 11.79 -0.66
C VAL A 60 2.49 13.17 -0.02
N LYS A 61 2.93 13.31 1.25
CA LYS A 61 2.98 14.60 1.92
C LYS A 61 4.07 15.48 1.29
N LYS A 62 3.70 16.66 0.80
CA LYS A 62 4.66 17.66 0.31
C LYS A 62 5.63 18.07 1.42
N CYS A 63 6.84 17.56 1.36
CA CYS A 63 7.93 17.99 2.23
C CYS A 63 8.46 19.35 1.76
N LYS A 64 8.17 20.41 2.51
CA LYS A 64 8.81 21.72 2.28
C LYS A 64 10.29 21.57 2.63
N LYS A 65 11.19 21.90 1.69
CA LYS A 65 12.63 21.96 1.97
C LYS A 65 12.83 22.82 3.21
N ALA A 66 13.30 22.21 4.31
CA ALA A 66 13.67 22.97 5.49
C ALA A 66 14.70 24.00 5.03
N LYS A 67 14.42 25.29 5.23
CA LYS A 67 15.45 26.32 5.01
C LYS A 67 16.60 25.90 5.91
N ARG A 68 17.73 25.50 5.32
CA ARG A 68 18.96 25.24 6.06
C ARG A 68 19.20 26.51 6.85
N GLU A 69 19.02 26.43 8.16
CA GLU A 69 19.29 27.54 9.05
C GLU A 69 20.80 27.75 8.99
N ARG A 70 21.22 28.60 8.03
CA ARG A 70 22.58 29.10 7.93
C ARG A 70 22.91 29.54 9.35
N ARG A 71 23.91 28.92 9.98
CA ARG A 71 24.38 29.28 11.33
C ARG A 71 24.63 30.78 11.35
N ARG A 72 23.61 31.55 11.69
CA ARG A 72 23.70 32.99 11.85
C ARG A 72 24.37 33.16 13.20
N HIS A 73 25.39 34.00 13.27
CA HIS A 73 25.92 34.45 14.55
C HIS A 73 24.83 35.31 15.20
N PHE A 74 23.90 34.64 15.89
CA PHE A 74 22.83 35.28 16.63
C PHE A 74 23.43 35.98 17.85
N ALA A 75 22.92 37.15 18.20
CA ALA A 75 23.30 37.84 19.42
C ALA A 75 23.06 36.92 20.64
N SER A 76 23.83 37.09 21.71
CA SER A 76 23.80 36.20 22.89
C SER A 76 22.40 35.99 23.47
N PHE A 77 21.56 37.03 23.43
CA PHE A 77 20.17 36.96 23.89
C PHE A 77 19.28 36.06 23.01
N GLN A 78 19.43 36.13 21.68
CA GLN A 78 18.69 35.29 20.74
C GLN A 78 19.10 33.81 20.87
N GLN A 79 20.38 33.53 21.17
CA GLN A 79 20.85 32.18 21.45
C GLN A 79 20.22 31.61 22.73
N LEU A 80 20.15 32.42 23.80
CA LEU A 80 19.54 32.02 25.06
C LEU A 80 18.04 31.77 24.89
N GLN A 81 17.34 32.66 24.18
CA GLN A 81 15.92 32.51 23.89
C GLN A 81 15.64 31.29 23.01
N SER A 82 16.47 31.02 22.00
CA SER A 82 16.36 29.83 21.14
C SER A 82 16.51 28.54 21.95
N LYS A 83 17.49 28.46 22.85
CA LYS A 83 17.66 27.31 23.76
C LYS A 83 16.45 27.10 24.65
N ARG A 84 15.90 28.17 25.25
CA ARG A 84 14.71 28.10 26.10
C ARG A 84 13.46 27.67 25.30
N ASN A 85 13.27 28.21 24.11
CA ASN A 85 12.16 27.88 23.23
C ASN A 85 12.21 26.44 22.71
N PHE A 86 13.42 25.91 22.49
CA PHE A 86 13.59 24.52 22.09
C PHE A 86 13.03 23.56 23.15
N TRP A 87 13.37 23.78 24.42
CA TRP A 87 12.89 22.92 25.51
C TRP A 87 11.43 23.13 25.88
N SER A 88 10.85 24.31 25.62
CA SER A 88 9.44 24.55 25.89
C SER A 88 8.50 24.00 24.81
N VAL A 89 8.92 23.98 23.55
CA VAL A 89 8.07 23.56 22.41
C VAL A 89 8.28 22.09 22.05
N THR A 90 9.38 21.47 22.49
CA THR A 90 9.66 20.06 22.17
C THR A 90 9.00 19.14 23.19
N HIS A 91 8.02 18.35 22.73
CA HIS A 91 7.37 17.32 23.54
C HIS A 91 8.41 16.30 24.08
N PRO A 92 8.34 15.85 25.35
CA PRO A 92 9.36 14.99 25.97
C PRO A 92 9.66 13.70 25.19
N ALA A 93 8.65 13.10 24.54
CA ALA A 93 8.84 11.94 23.67
C ALA A 93 9.75 12.19 22.43
N LYS A 94 9.84 13.44 21.94
CA LYS A 94 10.75 13.82 20.86
C LYS A 94 12.15 14.17 21.34
N VAL A 95 12.30 14.52 22.63
CA VAL A 95 13.61 14.76 23.24
C VAL A 95 14.41 13.44 23.32
N ALA A 96 13.76 12.35 23.73
CA ALA A 96 14.38 11.03 23.85
C ALA A 96 14.91 10.46 22.52
N SER A 97 14.26 10.80 21.39
CA SER A 97 14.71 10.34 20.07
C SER A 97 15.89 11.14 19.49
N LEU A 98 16.18 12.33 20.04
CA LEU A 98 17.35 13.15 19.66
C LEU A 98 18.62 12.72 20.42
N SER A 99 18.51 12.32 21.68
CA SER A 99 19.64 11.82 22.47
C SER A 99 20.20 10.49 21.97
N TYR A 100 19.41 9.69 21.25
CA TYR A 100 19.85 8.42 20.67
C TYR A 100 20.78 8.57 19.45
N ARG A 101 20.96 9.79 18.92
CA ARG A 101 21.81 10.06 17.75
C ARG A 101 23.14 10.76 18.09
N LEU A 102 23.51 10.81 19.37
CA LEU A 102 24.81 11.30 19.84
C LEU A 102 25.73 10.13 20.18
#